data_AF-A0A950AW64-F1
#
_entry.id   AF-A0A950AW64-F1
#
_cell.length_a   1.000
_cell.length_b   1.000
_cell.length_c   1.000
_cell.angle_alpha   90.00
_cell.angle_beta   90.00
_cell.angle_gamma   90.00
#
_symmetry.space_group_name_H-M   'P 1'
#
loop_
_entity.id
_entity.type
_entity.pdbx_description
1 polymer ?
#
loop_
_entity_poly.entity_id
_entity_poly.type
_entity_poly.pdbx_seq_one_letter_code
_entity_poly.pdbx_strand_id
1 'polypeptide(L)' 'TLGQYLRPSAAHLPVARWWAPEEFDNLRIVGEAMGFAHVEASPLTRSSYHARQAASAATPVSAATEAPAVSR' A
#
# COMPACT_ATOMS: atom_id res chain seq x y z
N THR A 1 -0.84 -0.74 1.48
CA THR A 1 -2.20 -0.24 1.76
C THR A 1 -2.56 0.81 0.72
N LEU A 2 -3.83 0.91 0.35
CA LEU A 2 -4.34 1.82 -0.68
C LEU A 2 -5.60 2.51 -0.16
N GLY A 3 -5.67 3.84 -0.22
CA GLY A 3 -6.83 4.58 0.24
C GLY A 3 -7.01 5.92 -0.45
N GLN A 4 -8.20 6.50 -0.33
CA GLN A 4 -8.53 7.78 -0.96
C GLN A 4 -7.74 8.91 -0.29
N TYR A 5 -7.11 9.74 -1.11
CA TYR A 5 -6.57 11.01 -0.64
C TYR A 5 -7.73 11.92 -0.23
N LEU A 6 -7.75 12.25 1.07
CA LEU A 6 -8.65 13.26 1.62
C LEU A 6 -7.84 14.52 1.87
N ARG A 7 -8.13 15.54 1.07
CA ARG A 7 -7.48 16.85 1.16
C ARG A 7 -7.74 17.46 2.54
N PRO A 8 -6.70 17.75 3.36
CA PRO A 8 -6.90 18.28 4.71
C PRO A 8 -7.44 19.72 4.72
N SER A 9 -7.04 20.55 3.76
CA SER A 9 -7.48 21.93 3.63
C SER A 9 -7.29 22.46 2.21
N ALA A 10 -7.84 23.64 1.93
CA ALA A 10 -7.72 24.32 0.64
C ALA A 10 -6.28 24.73 0.24
N ALA A 11 -5.31 24.64 1.15
CA ALA A 11 -3.90 24.89 0.86
C ALA A 11 -3.16 23.65 0.30
N HIS A 12 -3.74 22.46 0.45
CA HIS A 12 -3.12 21.21 -0.03
C HIS A 12 -3.50 20.93 -1.48
N LEU A 13 -2.83 19.95 -2.11
CA LEU A 13 -3.16 19.53 -3.47
C LEU A 13 -4.67 19.22 -3.61
N PRO A 14 -5.32 19.64 -4.70
CA PRO A 14 -6.71 19.28 -4.94
C PRO A 14 -6.83 17.77 -5.17
N VAL A 15 -8.00 17.21 -4.85
CA VAL A 15 -8.30 15.83 -5.19
C VAL A 15 -8.45 15.74 -6.71
N ALA A 16 -7.58 14.98 -7.36
CA ALA A 16 -7.63 14.80 -8.82
C ALA A 16 -8.80 13.91 -9.26
N ARG A 17 -9.13 12.90 -8.45
CA ARG A 17 -10.19 11.94 -8.71
C ARG A 17 -10.72 11.33 -7.43
N TRP A 18 -12.04 11.11 -7.39
CA TRP A 18 -12.72 10.29 -6.41
C TRP A 18 -12.93 8.90 -6.98
N TRP A 19 -12.42 7.88 -6.28
CA TRP A 19 -12.51 6.49 -6.70
C TRP A 19 -13.78 5.85 -6.13
N ALA A 20 -14.45 5.02 -6.93
CA ALA A 20 -15.58 4.24 -6.44
C ALA A 20 -15.10 3.07 -5.56
N PRO A 21 -15.90 2.62 -4.58
CA PRO A 21 -15.52 1.51 -3.71
C PRO A 21 -15.07 0.25 -4.48
N GLU A 22 -15.74 -0.08 -5.58
CA GLU A 22 -15.47 -1.26 -6.40
C GLU A 22 -14.11 -1.19 -7.11
N GLU A 23 -13.59 0.03 -7.33
CA GLU A 23 -12.25 0.19 -7.91
C GLU A 23 -11.15 -0.20 -6.92
N PHE A 24 -11.39 -0.02 -5.62
CA PHE A 24 -10.47 -0.49 -4.59
C PHE A 24 -10.42 -2.02 -4.52
N ASP A 25 -11.54 -2.70 -4.78
CA ASP A 25 -11.59 -4.17 -4.87
C ASP A 25 -10.70 -4.68 -6.01
N ASN A 26 -10.76 -4.03 -7.17
CA ASN A 26 -9.90 -4.36 -8.31
C ASN A 26 -8.42 -4.14 -7.97
N LEU A 27 -8.10 -3.03 -7.30
CA LEU A 27 -6.73 -2.76 -6.86
C LEU A 27 -6.23 -3.80 -5.85
N ARG A 28 -7.09 -4.27 -4.95
CA ARG A 28 -6.77 -5.35 -4.01
C ARG A 28 -6.41 -6.62 -4.77
N ILE A 29 -7.27 -7.04 -5.71
CA ILE A 29 -7.06 -8.24 -6.53
C ILE A 29 -5.74 -8.14 -7.31
N VAL A 30 -5.46 -6.99 -7.93
CA VAL A 30 -4.21 -6.76 -8.66
C VAL A 30 -3.00 -6.85 -7.72
N GLY A 31 -3.06 -6.24 -6.54
CA GLY A 31 -1.97 -6.32 -5.56
C GLY A 31 -1.73 -7.75 -5.06
N GLU A 32 -2.80 -8.49 -4.78
CA GLU A 32 -2.70 -9.91 -4.40
C GLU A 32 -2.08 -10.74 -5.54
N ALA A 33 -2.48 -10.50 -6.79
CA ALA A 33 -1.90 -11.16 -7.96
C ALA A 33 -0.42 -10.80 -8.20
N MET A 34 0.03 -9.63 -7.76
CA MET A 34 1.44 -9.23 -7.76
C MET A 34 2.28 -9.92 -6.67
N GLY A 35 1.65 -10.69 -5.77
CA GLY A 35 2.33 -11.41 -4.70
C GLY A 35 2.57 -10.59 -3.43
N PHE A 36 1.88 -9.46 -3.25
CA PHE A 36 1.91 -8.77 -1.96
C PHE A 36 1.22 -9.62 -0.89
N ALA A 37 1.95 -9.91 0.19
CA ALA A 37 1.46 -10.78 1.27
C ALA A 37 0.21 -10.24 2.00
N HIS A 38 -0.01 -8.93 1.95
CA HIS A 38 -1.20 -8.29 2.49
C HIS A 38 -1.52 -7.03 1.70
N VAL A 39 -2.78 -6.91 1.26
CA VAL A 39 -3.29 -5.74 0.55
C VAL A 39 -4.57 -5.26 1.21
N GLU A 40 -4.48 -4.10 1.86
CA GLU A 40 -5.63 -3.39 2.40
C GLU A 40 -5.97 -2.25 1.45
N ALA A 41 -7.17 -2.24 0.87
CA ALA A 41 -7.61 -1.28 -0.12
C ALA A 41 -9.07 -0.86 0.13
N SER A 42 -9.29 0.39 0.55
CA SER A 42 -10.63 0.96 0.71
C SER A 42 -10.54 2.48 0.75
N PRO A 43 -11.64 3.23 0.54
CA PRO A 43 -11.61 4.70 0.59
C PRO A 43 -11.00 5.27 1.88
N LEU A 44 -11.26 4.65 3.02
CA LEU A 44 -10.83 5.15 4.33
C LEU A 44 -9.58 4.46 4.87
N THR A 45 -9.00 3.50 4.14
CA THR A 45 -7.78 2.82 4.56
C THR A 45 -6.65 3.82 4.84
N ARG A 46 -5.96 3.61 5.96
CA ARG A 46 -4.75 4.33 6.38
C ARG A 46 -3.66 3.32 6.73
N SER A 47 -2.41 3.75 6.76
CA SER A 47 -1.26 2.87 7.00
C SER A 47 -1.33 2.12 8.34
N SER A 48 -1.91 2.72 9.38
CA SER A 48 -2.06 2.10 10.70
C SER A 48 -3.27 1.17 10.82
N TYR A 49 -4.23 1.26 9.89
CA TYR A 49 -5.42 0.43 9.89
C TYR A 49 -5.04 -1.02 9.60
N HIS A 50 -5.42 -1.95 10.47
CA HIS A 50 -5.02 -3.37 10.42
C HIS A 50 -3.51 -3.64 10.30
N ALA A 51 -2.65 -2.69 10.68
CA ALA A 51 -1.20 -2.80 10.55
C ALA A 51 -0.59 -4.02 11.27
N ARG A 52 -1.20 -4.46 12.39
CA ARG A 52 -0.78 -5.70 13.07
C ARG A 52 -0.97 -6.92 12.17
N GLN A 53 -2.10 -7.02 11.47
CA GLN A 53 -2.37 -8.14 10.57
C GLN A 53 -1.47 -8.06 9.34
N ALA A 54 -1.25 -6.85 8.80
CA ALA A 54 -0.29 -6.63 7.73
C ALA A 54 1.12 -7.11 8.11
N ALA A 55 1.59 -6.77 9.31
CA ALA A 55 2.90 -7.18 9.81
C ALA A 55 2.97 -8.70 10.06
N SER A 56 1.91 -9.32 10.55
CA SER A 56 1.84 -10.78 10.74
C SER A 56 1.83 -11.55 9.42
N ALA A 57 1.24 -10.98 8.36
CA ALA A 57 1.20 -11.59 7.04
C ALA A 57 2.52 -11.42 6.26
N ALA A 58 3.24 -10.31 6.49
CA ALA A 58 4.51 -10.06 5.84
C ALA A 58 5.57 -11.07 6.31
N THR A 59 6.15 -11.81 5.37
CA THR A 59 7.37 -12.55 5.67
C THR A 59 8.51 -11.54 5.77
N PRO A 60 9.25 -11.47 6.91
CA PRO A 60 10.39 -10.59 7.00
C PRO A 60 11.43 -11.06 5.98
N VAL A 61 11.70 -10.24 4.97
CA VAL A 61 12.87 -10.42 4.13
C VAL A 61 14.07 -10.20 5.05
N SER A 62 14.83 -11.25 5.31
CA SER A 62 16.10 -11.14 6.02
C SER A 62 16.96 -10.11 5.28
N ALA A 63 17.46 -9.10 5.99
CA ALA A 63 18.33 -8.06 5.46
C ALA A 63 19.74 -8.58 5.07
N ALA A 64 19.83 -9.84 4.63
CA ALA A 64 21.03 -10.47 4.10
C ALA A 64 20.83 -10.72 2.61
N THR A 65 21.02 -9.69 1.79
CA THR A 65 21.35 -9.88 0.37
C THR A 65 22.40 -8.83 0.01
N GLU A 66 23.58 -9.35 -0.32
CA GLU A 66 24.80 -8.67 -0.71
C GLU A 66 24.56 -7.42 -1.55
N ALA A 67 25.16 -6.31 -1.13
CA ALA A 67 25.56 -5.28 -2.07
C ALA A 67 26.54 -5.92 -3.07
N PRO A 68 26.39 -5.74 -4.40
CA PRO A 68 27.41 -6.21 -5.32
C PRO A 68 28.68 -5.44 -5.00
N ALA A 69 29.74 -6.14 -4.63
CA ALA A 69 31.06 -5.58 -4.52
C ALA A 69 31.45 -5.05 -5.92
N VAL A 70 31.32 -3.74 -6.11
CA VAL A 70 31.88 -3.05 -7.27
C VAL A 70 33.40 -3.13 -7.11
N SER A 71 34.01 -4.09 -7.78
CA SER A 71 35.46 -4.20 -7.88
C SER A 71 35.97 -3.15 -8.87
N ARG A 72 36.69 -2.17 -8.31
CA ARG A 72 37.57 -1.14 -8.90
C ARG A 72 37.44 -0.78 -10.38
#